data_AF-A0AAE3KNH6-F1
#
_entry.id   AF-A0AAE3KNH6-F1
#
_cell.length_a   1.000
_cell.length_b   1.000
_cell.length_c   1.000
_cell.angle_alpha   90.00
_cell.angle_beta   90.00
_cell.angle_gamma   90.00
#
_symmetry.space_group_name_H-M   'P 1'
#
loop_
_entity.id
_entity.type
_entity.pdbx_description
1 polymer ?
#
loop_
_entity_poly.entity_id
_entity_poly.type
_entity_poly.pdbx_seq_one_letter_code
_entity_poly.pdbx_strand_id
1 'polypeptide(L)'
;MTKGKIFLAPFPYDDLSATKLRPVACLTNPVGARRQVIVAYITSRIPTNLLETDILLDTTHPDFAATGLRQPSTLRLHQLATVSTIVIQR
;
A
#
# COMPACT_ATOMS: atom_id res chain seq x y z
N MET A 1 -7.77 -10.29 -5.08
CA MET A 1 -6.80 -9.19 -5.24
C MET A 1 -7.06 -8.49 -6.54
N THR A 2 -7.26 -7.18 -6.47
CA THR A 2 -7.71 -6.36 -7.60
C THR A 2 -6.83 -5.13 -7.65
N LYS A 3 -6.27 -4.82 -8.82
CA LYS A 3 -5.53 -3.59 -9.05
C LYS A 3 -6.34 -2.36 -8.61
N GLY A 4 -5.68 -1.39 -7.99
CA GLY A 4 -6.27 -0.14 -7.50
C GLY A 4 -6.95 -0.25 -6.13
N LYS A 5 -7.12 -1.44 -5.58
CA LYS A 5 -7.67 -1.61 -4.22
C LYS A 5 -6.58 -1.60 -3.17
N ILE A 6 -6.96 -1.13 -1.97
CA ILE A 6 -6.13 -1.16 -0.77
C ILE A 6 -6.46 -2.43 0.01
N PHE A 7 -5.43 -3.09 0.53
CA PHE A 7 -5.53 -4.29 1.35
C PHE A 7 -4.57 -4.20 2.53
N LEU A 8 -4.69 -5.12 3.49
CA LEU A 8 -3.72 -5.30 4.56
C LEU A 8 -2.73 -6.40 4.18
N ALA A 9 -1.44 -6.11 4.20
CA ALA A 9 -0.40 -7.11 3.94
C ALA A 9 0.77 -6.97 4.91
N PRO A 10 1.48 -8.06 5.23
CA PRO A 10 2.77 -7.99 5.90
C PRO A 10 3.74 -7.17 5.03
N PHE A 11 4.16 -6.00 5.52
CA PHE A 11 5.12 -5.13 4.85
C PHE A 11 6.34 -4.91 5.76
N PRO A 12 7.56 -5.17 5.26
CA PRO A 12 8.77 -5.07 6.07
C PRO A 12 9.10 -3.60 6.38
N TYR A 13 9.86 -3.38 7.45
CA TYR A 13 10.60 -2.12 7.58
C TYR A 13 11.68 -2.02 6.49
N ASP A 14 12.15 -0.81 6.23
CA ASP A 14 13.20 -0.51 5.26
C ASP A 14 14.54 -1.19 5.60
N ASP A 15 14.85 -1.34 6.88
CA ASP A 15 15.98 -2.09 7.41
C ASP A 15 15.76 -3.61 7.49
N LEU A 16 14.59 -4.10 7.07
CA LEU A 16 14.16 -5.50 7.13
C LEU A 16 14.16 -6.11 8.54
N SER A 17 14.26 -5.29 9.60
CA SER A 17 14.36 -5.75 10.99
C SER A 17 13.11 -6.50 11.46
N ALA A 18 11.96 -6.10 10.95
CA ALA A 18 10.68 -6.71 11.28
C ALA A 18 9.66 -6.50 10.16
N THR A 19 8.55 -7.24 10.25
CA THR A 19 7.39 -7.07 9.39
C THR A 19 6.19 -6.68 10.22
N LYS A 20 5.37 -5.76 9.71
CA LYS A 20 4.11 -5.36 10.34
C LYS A 20 2.99 -5.45 9.30
N LEU A 21 1.77 -5.76 9.74
CA LEU A 21 0.60 -5.66 8.90
C LEU A 21 0.29 -4.18 8.63
N ARG A 22 0.28 -3.78 7.36
CA ARG A 22 0.07 -2.38 6.95
C ARG A 22 -0.87 -2.29 5.76
N PRO A 23 -1.60 -1.17 5.60
CA PRO A 23 -2.32 -0.91 4.36
C PRO A 23 -1.33 -0.82 3.19
N VAL A 24 -1.70 -1.42 2.06
CA VAL A 24 -0.92 -1.39 0.82
C VAL A 24 -1.83 -1.22 -0.38
N ALA A 25 -1.41 -0.46 -1.38
CA ALA A 25 -2.13 -0.32 -2.64
C ALA A 25 -1.71 -1.43 -3.61
N CYS A 26 -2.66 -2.19 -4.14
CA CYS A 26 -2.40 -3.23 -5.14
C CYS A 26 -2.19 -2.60 -6.52
N LEU A 27 -0.98 -2.69 -7.07
CA LEU A 27 -0.62 -2.04 -8.33
C LEU A 27 -0.86 -2.93 -9.56
N THR A 28 -0.91 -4.24 -9.37
CA THR A 28 -1.15 -5.21 -10.45
C THR A 28 -2.31 -6.14 -10.11
N ASN A 29 -2.90 -6.75 -11.15
CA ASN A 29 -3.67 -7.98 -10.94
C ASN A 29 -2.71 -9.14 -10.64
N PRO A 30 -3.17 -10.26 -10.06
CA PRO A 30 -2.32 -11.41 -9.81
C PRO A 30 -1.61 -11.89 -11.09
N VAL A 31 -0.29 -12.06 -11.01
CA VAL A 31 0.58 -12.48 -12.11
C VAL A 31 1.21 -13.83 -11.80
N GLY A 32 1.31 -14.69 -12.82
CA GLY A 32 2.00 -15.98 -12.76
C GLY A 32 1.25 -17.06 -11.95
N ALA A 33 1.81 -18.27 -11.97
CA ALA A 33 1.21 -19.46 -11.33
C ALA A 33 1.07 -19.29 -9.80
N ARG A 34 1.99 -18.55 -9.18
CA ARG A 34 1.98 -18.26 -7.74
C ARG A 34 1.09 -17.09 -7.32
N ARG A 35 0.34 -16.51 -8.29
CA ARG A 35 -0.60 -15.40 -8.08
C ARG A 35 0.04 -14.28 -7.26
N GLN A 36 1.18 -13.77 -7.73
CA GLN A 36 1.88 -12.69 -7.06
C GLN A 36 1.30 -11.34 -7.48
N VAL A 37 1.34 -10.37 -6.58
CA VAL A 37 0.94 -8.99 -6.86
C VAL A 37 2.06 -8.04 -6.43
N ILE A 38 2.21 -6.95 -7.16
CA ILE A 38 3.05 -5.83 -6.74
C ILE A 38 2.17 -4.90 -5.92
N VAL A 39 2.65 -4.55 -4.74
CA VAL A 39 1.98 -3.62 -3.83
C VAL A 39 2.89 -2.45 -3.48
N ALA A 40 2.30 -1.29 -3.27
CA ALA A 40 2.99 -0.10 -2.79
C ALA A 40 2.60 0.21 -1.34
N TYR A 41 3.58 0.71 -0.59
CA TYR A 41 3.43 0.99 0.83
C TYR A 41 2.53 2.20 1.09
N ILE A 42 1.62 2.08 2.08
CA ILE A 42 0.85 3.21 2.61
C ILE A 42 1.21 3.44 4.08
N THR A 43 1.50 4.69 4.42
CA THR A 43 1.80 5.12 5.79
C THR A 43 0.87 6.26 6.20
N SER A 44 0.46 6.29 7.46
CA SER A 44 -0.23 7.46 8.02
C SER A 44 0.74 8.57 8.49
N ARG A 45 2.05 8.31 8.43
CA ARG A 45 3.09 9.33 8.69
C ARG A 45 3.34 10.12 7.41
N ILE A 46 2.66 11.25 7.30
CA ILE A 46 2.83 12.19 6.19
C ILE A 46 4.20 12.86 6.33
N PRO A 47 5.11 12.72 5.35
CA PRO A 47 6.40 13.38 5.41
C PRO A 47 6.24 14.89 5.23
N THR A 48 7.11 15.69 5.87
CA THR A 48 7.10 17.15 5.73
C THR A 48 7.37 17.59 4.29
N ASN A 49 8.24 16.86 3.60
CA ASN A 49 8.55 17.07 2.19
C ASN A 49 8.12 15.83 1.41
N LEU A 50 7.10 15.97 0.58
CA LEU A 50 6.65 14.90 -0.31
C LEU A 50 7.64 14.74 -1.46
N LEU A 51 8.00 13.49 -1.76
CA LEU A 51 8.76 13.15 -2.96
C LEU A 51 7.85 13.07 -4.19
N GLU A 52 8.42 13.10 -5.40
CA GLU A 52 7.64 12.91 -6.64
C GLU A 52 6.91 11.57 -6.71
N THR A 53 7.41 10.58 -5.98
CA THR A 53 6.80 9.24 -5.87
C THR A 53 5.75 9.13 -4.78
N ASP A 54 5.59 10.17 -3.96
CA ASP A 54 4.64 10.19 -2.87
C ASP A 54 3.29 10.75 -3.34
N ILE A 55 2.22 10.02 -3.04
CA ILE A 55 0.86 10.47 -3.32
C ILE A 55 0.15 10.68 -1.99
N LEU A 56 -0.27 11.91 -1.73
CA LEU A 56 -1.07 12.24 -0.56
C LEU A 56 -2.50 11.72 -0.75
N LEU A 57 -2.94 10.87 0.17
CA LEU A 57 -4.31 10.41 0.31
C LEU A 57 -4.97 11.27 1.39
N ASP A 58 -5.57 12.38 0.95
CA ASP A 58 -6.18 13.37 1.81
C ASP A 58 -7.66 13.06 2.08
N THR A 59 -8.10 13.20 3.33
CA THR A 59 -9.51 13.00 3.74
C THR A 59 -10.51 13.92 3.06
N THR A 60 -10.06 15.08 2.55
CA THR A 60 -10.87 16.05 1.82
C THR A 60 -11.17 15.63 0.39
N HIS A 61 -10.44 14.65 -0.16
CA HIS A 61 -10.68 14.16 -1.51
C HIS A 61 -12.04 13.42 -1.57
N PRO A 62 -12.92 13.69 -2.55
CA PRO A 62 -14.24 13.06 -2.63
C PRO A 62 -14.21 11.53 -2.59
N ASP A 63 -13.21 10.94 -3.25
CA ASP A 63 -13.04 9.48 -3.30
C ASP A 63 -12.31 8.88 -2.08
N PHE A 64 -11.90 9.69 -1.09
CA PHE A 64 -11.14 9.18 0.06
C PHE A 64 -11.92 8.12 0.83
N ALA A 65 -13.23 8.29 0.99
CA ALA A 65 -14.08 7.31 1.66
C ALA A 65 -14.02 5.93 1.00
N ALA A 66 -13.81 5.86 -0.32
CA ALA A 66 -13.69 4.59 -1.06
C ALA A 66 -12.38 3.84 -0.78
N THR A 67 -11.38 4.52 -0.20
CA THR A 67 -10.08 3.92 0.16
C THR A 67 -10.18 2.96 1.35
N GLY A 68 -11.14 3.18 2.25
CA GLY A 68 -11.25 2.46 3.53
C GLY A 68 -10.20 2.87 4.58
N LEU A 69 -9.36 3.87 4.29
CA LEU A 69 -8.40 4.42 5.25
C LEU A 69 -9.13 5.30 6.28
N ARG A 70 -8.63 5.30 7.52
CA ARG A 70 -9.27 6.03 8.64
C ARG A 70 -8.78 7.46 8.81
N GLN A 71 -7.63 7.79 8.23
CA GLN A 71 -6.95 9.07 8.41
C GLN A 71 -6.07 9.39 7.20
N PRO A 72 -5.70 10.66 7.00
CA PRO A 72 -4.80 11.05 5.94
C PRO A 72 -3.54 10.18 5.93
N SER A 73 -3.12 9.78 4.75
CA SER A 73 -2.02 8.83 4.56
C SER A 73 -1.22 9.20 3.32
N THR A 74 -0.04 8.63 3.18
CA THR A 74 0.83 8.79 2.02
C THR A 74 1.09 7.43 1.41
N LEU A 75 0.79 7.30 0.12
CA LEU A 75 1.19 6.18 -0.72
C LEU A 75 2.60 6.44 -1.24
N ARG A 76 3.54 5.54 -0.96
CA ARG A 76 4.96 5.67 -1.34
C ARG A 76 5.30 4.74 -2.50
N LEU A 77 5.37 5.26 -3.72
CA LEU A 77 5.63 4.44 -4.91
C LEU A 77 7.09 4.00 -5.05
N HIS A 78 8.02 4.60 -4.31
CA HIS A 78 9.41 4.13 -4.21
C HIS A 78 9.57 2.94 -3.25
N GLN A 79 8.53 2.59 -2.48
CA GLN A 79 8.53 1.46 -1.54
C GLN A 79 7.55 0.39 -2.02
N LEU A 80 8.06 -0.53 -2.84
CA LEU A 80 7.30 -1.60 -3.45
C LEU A 80 7.68 -2.97 -2.86
N ALA A 81 6.73 -3.89 -2.85
CA ALA A 81 6.98 -5.29 -2.55
C ALA A 81 6.19 -6.20 -3.49
N THR A 82 6.76 -7.36 -3.80
CA THR A 82 6.02 -8.44 -4.45
C THR A 82 5.60 -9.45 -3.40
N VAL A 83 4.30 -9.67 -3.28
CA VAL A 83 3.73 -10.60 -2.29
C VAL A 83 2.82 -11.61 -2.99
N SER A 84 2.75 -12.83 -2.47
CA SER A 84 1.75 -13.80 -2.92
C SER A 84 0.36 -13.39 -2.40
N THR A 85 -0.69 -13.62 -3.17
CA THR A 85 -2.06 -13.33 -2.72
C THR A 85 -2.46 -14.05 -1.44
N ILE A 86 -1.75 -15.13 -1.04
CA ILE A 86 -2.04 -15.91 0.17
C ILE A 86 -1.77 -15.16 1.47
N VAL A 87 -0.86 -14.17 1.46
CA VAL A 87 -0.48 -13.44 2.69
C VAL A 87 -1.31 -12.16 2.89
N ILE A 88 -2.25 -11.88 1.99
CA ILE A 88 -2.99 -10.62 1.98
C ILE A 88 -4.32 -10.80 2.71
N GLN A 89 -4.62 -9.85 3.58
CA GLN A 89 -5.84 -9.76 4.36
C GLN A 89 -6.74 -8.63 3.83
N ARG A 90 -8.04 -8.80 3.99
CA ARG A 90 -9.06 -7.88 3.49
C ARG A 90 -9.41 -6.83 4.53
#